data_AF-A0A2R6Q642-F1
#
_entry.id   AF-A0A2R6Q642-F1
#
_cell.length_a   1.000
_cell.length_b   1.000
_cell.length_c   1.000
_cell.angle_alpha   90.00
_cell.angle_beta   90.00
_cell.angle_gamma   90.00
#
_symmetry.space_group_name_H-M   'P 1'
#
loop_
_entity.id
_entity.type
_entity.pdbx_description
1 polymer ?
#
loop_
_entity_poly.entity_id
_entity_poly.type
_entity_poly.pdbx_seq_one_letter_code
_entity_poly.pdbx_strand_id
1 'polypeptide(L)'
;MLSNEVDERTRELRQLNGEELHGLGVEELKKLEKSLEGGLGRVLKTKDERFEREITALERKETRLTEENLWLKQRPQIVNTSSQTQEQGQSSESITNNGSSAVPPQDYSSDTSLKLGLPFPD
;
A
#
# COMPACT_ATOMS: atom_id res chain seq x y z
N MET A 1 9.37 -55.48 -4.20
CA MET A 1 8.64 -54.73 -5.25
C MET A 1 8.52 -53.25 -4.91
N LEU A 2 7.91 -52.86 -3.78
CA LEU A 2 7.78 -51.45 -3.42
C LEU A 2 9.13 -50.72 -3.25
N SER A 3 10.12 -51.35 -2.61
CA SER A 3 11.47 -50.77 -2.44
C SER A 3 12.10 -50.43 -3.78
N ASN A 4 12.13 -51.39 -4.71
CA ASN A 4 12.73 -51.18 -6.03
C ASN A 4 12.06 -50.06 -6.83
N GLU A 5 10.73 -49.90 -6.74
CA GLU A 5 10.04 -48.78 -7.40
C GLU A 5 10.48 -47.44 -6.78
N VAL A 6 10.55 -47.35 -5.45
CA VAL A 6 11.02 -46.15 -4.76
C VAL A 6 12.46 -45.83 -5.13
N ASP A 7 13.32 -46.84 -5.21
CA ASP A 7 14.73 -46.68 -5.60
C ASP A 7 14.85 -46.15 -7.04
N GLU A 8 14.05 -46.69 -7.97
CA GLU A 8 14.04 -46.21 -9.36
C GLU A 8 13.52 -44.77 -9.47
N ARG A 9 12.41 -44.43 -8.79
CA ARG A 9 11.90 -43.04 -8.77
C ARG A 9 12.88 -42.06 -8.14
N THR A 10 13.58 -42.50 -7.10
CA THR A 10 14.60 -41.67 -6.45
C THR A 10 15.74 -41.40 -7.42
N ARG A 11 16.17 -42.40 -8.19
CA ARG A 11 17.19 -42.24 -9.24
C ARG A 11 16.70 -41.32 -10.36
N GLU A 12 15.46 -41.47 -10.83
CA GLU A 12 14.87 -40.57 -11.83
C GLU A 12 14.86 -39.11 -11.35
N LEU A 13 14.54 -38.87 -10.07
CA LEU A 13 14.57 -37.54 -9.49
C LEU A 13 15.97 -36.94 -9.44
N ARG A 14 16.98 -37.73 -9.07
CA ARG A 14 18.39 -37.29 -9.11
C ARG A 14 18.83 -36.91 -10.52
N GLN A 15 18.45 -37.72 -11.51
CA GLN A 15 18.72 -37.42 -12.91
C GLN A 15 18.06 -36.11 -13.34
N LEU A 16 16.79 -35.88 -13.00
CA LEU A 16 16.12 -34.60 -13.26
C LEU A 16 16.81 -33.41 -12.57
N ASN A 17 17.51 -33.65 -11.46
CA ASN A 17 18.35 -32.68 -10.76
C ASN A 17 19.74 -32.45 -11.40
N GLY A 18 20.07 -33.18 -12.46
CA GLY A 18 21.38 -33.13 -13.12
C GLY A 18 22.44 -34.03 -12.49
N GLU A 19 22.06 -34.93 -11.59
CA GLU A 19 22.94 -35.89 -10.92
C GLU A 19 22.92 -37.25 -11.66
N GLU A 20 23.95 -38.08 -11.48
CA GLU A 20 23.99 -39.46 -12.00
C GLU A 20 23.66 -39.59 -13.52
N LEU A 21 24.04 -38.59 -14.32
CA LEU A 21 23.79 -38.56 -15.78
C LEU A 21 24.74 -39.46 -16.58
N HIS A 22 25.81 -39.96 -15.94
CA HIS A 22 26.77 -40.84 -16.61
C HIS A 22 26.09 -42.11 -17.13
N GLY A 23 26.41 -42.53 -18.35
CA GLY A 23 25.83 -43.73 -18.95
C GLY A 23 24.45 -43.53 -19.59
N LEU A 24 23.83 -42.35 -19.46
CA LEU A 24 22.68 -41.99 -20.29
C LEU A 24 23.14 -41.61 -21.71
N GLY A 25 22.39 -42.07 -22.71
CA GLY A 25 22.57 -41.68 -24.10
C GLY A 25 22.01 -40.30 -24.41
N VAL A 26 22.41 -39.74 -25.56
CA VAL A 26 21.95 -38.40 -26.01
C VAL A 26 20.43 -38.29 -26.08
N GLU A 27 19.74 -39.33 -26.52
CA GLU A 27 18.28 -39.33 -26.64
C GLU A 27 17.59 -39.34 -25.26
N GLU A 28 18.19 -40.03 -24.29
CA GLU A 28 17.69 -40.07 -22.90
C GLU A 28 17.90 -38.70 -22.23
N LEU A 29 19.06 -38.06 -22.44
CA LEU A 29 19.30 -36.68 -21.99
C LEU A 29 18.27 -35.72 -22.60
N LYS A 30 18.01 -35.79 -23.91
CA LYS A 30 17.00 -34.94 -24.55
C LYS A 30 15.60 -35.14 -23.97
N LYS A 31 15.23 -36.38 -23.66
CA LYS A 31 13.95 -36.68 -23.01
C LYS A 31 13.87 -36.06 -21.62
N LEU A 32 14.97 -36.13 -20.87
CA LEU A 32 15.09 -35.54 -19.55
C LEU A 32 14.94 -34.02 -19.62
N GLU A 33 15.68 -33.35 -20.51
CA GLU A 33 15.61 -31.91 -20.76
C GLU A 33 14.19 -31.48 -21.12
N LYS A 34 13.53 -32.16 -22.06
CA LYS A 34 12.16 -31.85 -22.47
C LYS A 34 11.15 -32.00 -21.33
N SER A 35 11.33 -33.01 -20.48
CA SER A 35 10.46 -33.23 -19.32
C SER A 35 10.64 -32.13 -18.28
N LEU A 36 11.90 -31.75 -18.02
CA LEU A 36 12.26 -30.68 -17.10
C LEU A 36 11.74 -29.32 -17.60
N GLU A 37 11.98 -28.98 -18.87
CA GLU A 37 11.49 -27.77 -19.52
C GLU A 37 9.96 -27.66 -19.43
N GLY A 38 9.25 -28.74 -19.77
CA GLY A 38 7.79 -28.78 -19.66
C GLY A 38 7.30 -28.64 -18.22
N GLY A 39 7.99 -29.24 -17.24
CA GLY A 39 7.68 -29.12 -15.82
C GLY A 39 7.88 -27.69 -15.30
N LEU A 40 9.03 -27.10 -15.59
CA LEU A 40 9.37 -25.72 -15.24
C LEU A 40 8.40 -24.72 -15.88
N GLY A 41 8.06 -24.91 -17.16
CA GLY A 41 7.09 -24.07 -17.86
C GLY A 41 5.71 -24.07 -17.17
N ARG A 42 5.24 -25.23 -16.69
CA ARG A 42 3.99 -25.31 -15.90
C ARG A 42 4.11 -24.57 -14.58
N VAL A 43 5.21 -24.77 -13.84
CA VAL A 43 5.44 -24.09 -12.55
C VAL A 43 5.47 -22.57 -12.73
N LEU A 44 6.21 -22.09 -13.74
CA LEU A 44 6.31 -20.66 -14.04
C LEU A 44 4.93 -20.08 -14.36
N LYS A 45 4.19 -20.70 -15.30
CA LYS A 45 2.83 -20.29 -15.65
C LYS A 45 1.91 -20.20 -14.44
N THR A 46 1.89 -21.21 -13.57
CA THR A 46 1.06 -21.19 -12.35
C THR A 46 1.46 -20.08 -11.39
N LYS A 47 2.77 -19.78 -11.27
CA LYS A 47 3.26 -18.68 -10.43
C LYS A 47 2.87 -17.32 -11.01
N ASP A 48 3.00 -17.14 -12.32
CA ASP A 48 2.62 -15.92 -13.02
C ASP A 48 1.11 -15.65 -12.86
N GLU A 49 0.26 -16.63 -13.13
CA GLU A 49 -1.19 -16.53 -12.93
C GLU A 49 -1.56 -16.19 -11.48
N ARG A 50 -0.78 -16.70 -10.50
CA ARG A 50 -0.99 -16.38 -9.08
C ARG A 50 -0.63 -14.92 -8.80
N PHE A 51 0.51 -14.46 -9.30
CA PHE A 51 0.94 -13.07 -9.10
C PHE A 51 0.02 -12.08 -9.80
N GLU A 52 -0.38 -12.34 -11.04
CA GLU A 52 -1.34 -11.50 -11.76
C GLU A 52 -2.64 -11.33 -10.98
N ARG A 53 -3.21 -12.44 -10.47
CA ARG A 53 -4.42 -12.38 -9.63
C ARG A 53 -4.24 -11.54 -8.38
N GLU A 54 -3.10 -11.65 -7.72
CA GLU A 54 -2.78 -10.90 -6.50
C GLU A 54 -2.60 -9.41 -6.79
N ILE A 55 -1.89 -9.07 -7.87
CA ILE A 55 -1.72 -7.69 -8.36
C ILE A 55 -3.08 -7.07 -8.66
N THR A 56 -3.92 -7.70 -9.48
CA THR A 56 -5.23 -7.14 -9.82
C THR A 56 -6.16 -7.03 -8.61
N ALA A 57 -6.03 -7.91 -7.62
CA ALA A 57 -6.78 -7.79 -6.37
C ALA A 57 -6.34 -6.56 -5.56
N LEU A 58 -5.03 -6.28 -5.50
CA LEU A 58 -4.47 -5.13 -4.82
C LEU A 58 -4.82 -3.82 -5.54
N GLU A 59 -4.70 -3.76 -6.86
CA GLU A 59 -5.08 -2.58 -7.66
C GLU A 59 -6.57 -2.21 -7.45
N ARG A 60 -7.48 -3.19 -7.48
CA ARG A 60 -8.90 -2.93 -7.17
C ARG A 60 -9.12 -2.41 -5.75
N LYS A 61 -8.33 -2.89 -4.79
CA LYS A 61 -8.39 -2.41 -3.39
C LYS A 61 -7.88 -0.98 -3.30
N GLU A 62 -6.80 -0.64 -3.99
CA GLU A 62 -6.25 0.71 -4.08
C GLU A 62 -7.28 1.69 -4.67
N THR A 63 -7.90 1.36 -5.81
CA THR A 63 -8.93 2.21 -6.43
C THR A 63 -10.09 2.47 -5.46
N ARG A 64 -10.62 1.42 -4.82
CA ARG A 64 -11.74 1.58 -3.87
C ARG A 64 -11.36 2.46 -2.67
N LEU A 65 -10.17 2.26 -2.11
CA LEU A 65 -9.70 3.03 -0.96
C LEU A 65 -9.42 4.49 -1.32
N THR A 66 -8.89 4.74 -2.52
CA THR A 66 -8.63 6.11 -2.98
C THR A 66 -9.93 6.87 -3.23
N GLU A 67 -10.94 6.24 -3.83
CA GLU A 67 -12.29 6.79 -3.98
C GLU A 67 -12.97 7.08 -2.64
N GLU A 68 -12.96 6.12 -1.71
CA GLU A 68 -13.54 6.30 -0.37
C GLU A 68 -12.82 7.41 0.41
N ASN A 69 -11.49 7.46 0.34
CA ASN A 69 -10.70 8.51 0.99
C ASN A 69 -11.04 9.90 0.42
N LEU A 70 -11.22 10.00 -0.90
CA LEU A 70 -11.64 11.23 -1.57
C LEU A 70 -13.04 11.66 -1.10
N TRP A 71 -14.00 10.74 -1.05
CA TRP A 71 -15.36 11.01 -0.59
C TRP A 71 -15.39 11.47 0.88
N LEU A 72 -14.66 10.78 1.76
CA LEU A 72 -14.56 11.14 3.18
C LEU A 72 -13.93 12.51 3.40
N LYS A 73 -12.93 12.89 2.60
CA LYS A 73 -12.32 14.23 2.64
C LYS A 73 -13.28 15.34 2.20
N GLN A 74 -14.19 15.08 1.26
CA GLN A 74 -15.17 16.06 0.80
C GLN A 74 -16.38 16.21 1.74
N ARG A 75 -16.73 15.16 2.50
CA ARG A 75 -17.86 15.15 3.42
C ARG A 75 -17.85 16.27 4.50
N PRO A 76 -16.75 16.61 5.19
CA PRO A 76 -16.72 17.74 6.12
C PRO A 76 -16.85 19.11 5.42
N GLN A 77 -16.60 19.20 4.11
CA GLN A 77 -16.75 20.45 3.34
C GLN A 77 -18.23 20.75 3.01
N ILE A 78 -19.07 19.72 2.85
CA ILE A 78 -20.50 19.83 2.51
C ILE A 78 -21.37 20.04 3.77
N VAL A 79 -21.01 19.45 4.91
CA VAL A 79 -21.75 19.64 6.18
C VAL A 79 -21.53 21.05 6.76
N ASN A 80 -20.34 21.63 6.60
CA ASN A 80 -20.07 22.99 7.07
C ASN A 80 -20.73 24.08 6.21
N THR A 81 -20.93 23.84 4.91
CA THR A 81 -21.61 24.79 4.00
C THR A 81 -23.14 24.74 4.11
N SER A 82 -23.73 23.60 4.50
CA SER A 82 -25.17 23.48 4.77
C SER A 82 -25.60 23.99 6.15
N SER A 83 -24.64 24.30 7.03
CA SER A 83 -24.91 24.91 8.35
C SER A 83 -24.96 26.45 8.33
N GLN A 84 -24.64 27.09 7.19
CA GLN A 84 -24.61 28.55 7.04
C GLN A 84 -25.84 29.13 6.33
N THR A 85 -26.93 28.37 6.19
CA THR A 85 -28.16 28.84 5.54
C THR A 85 -29.36 28.81 6.48
N GLN A 86 -29.23 29.20 7.74
CA GLN A 86 -30.41 29.49 8.56
C GLN A 86 -30.15 30.33 9.81
N GLU A 87 -29.55 31.51 9.72
CA GLU A 87 -29.76 32.52 10.76
C GLU A 87 -29.98 33.89 10.09
N GLN A 88 -31.17 34.41 10.36
CA GLN A 88 -31.84 35.51 9.72
C GLN A 88 -31.41 36.85 10.32
N GLY A 89 -31.13 37.82 9.45
CA GLY A 89 -31.60 39.19 9.64
C GLY A 89 -30.67 40.21 10.32
N GLN A 90 -30.83 41.45 9.83
CA GLN A 90 -30.35 42.75 10.37
C GLN A 90 -28.88 43.05 10.01
N SER A 91 -28.55 43.73 8.90
CA SER A 91 -28.94 45.09 8.49
C SER A 91 -28.70 46.17 9.56
N SER A 92 -28.04 47.25 9.13
CA SER A 92 -27.87 48.58 9.75
C SER A 92 -26.55 48.89 10.48
N GLU A 93 -25.61 49.43 9.70
CA GLU A 93 -24.96 50.75 9.84
C GLU A 93 -24.71 51.37 11.25
N SER A 94 -23.42 51.61 11.51
CA SER A 94 -22.80 52.81 12.12
C SER A 94 -23.34 53.42 13.41
N ILE A 95 -22.48 53.45 14.45
CA ILE A 95 -22.37 54.61 15.36
C ILE A 95 -20.88 54.86 15.68
N THR A 96 -20.43 56.02 15.20
CA THR A 96 -19.28 56.85 15.57
C THR A 96 -18.94 56.80 17.06
N ASN A 97 -17.65 56.81 17.45
CA ASN A 97 -17.06 57.94 18.20
C ASN A 97 -15.67 57.62 18.81
N ASN A 98 -14.75 58.55 18.52
CA ASN A 98 -13.59 58.99 19.30
C ASN A 98 -12.37 58.08 19.55
N GLY A 99 -11.24 58.50 18.99
CA GLY A 99 -9.90 58.19 19.48
C GLY A 99 -8.81 58.53 18.48
N SER A 100 -8.20 59.71 18.63
CA SER A 100 -7.24 60.34 17.73
C SER A 100 -6.02 59.53 17.27
N SER A 101 -5.52 59.94 16.11
CA SER A 101 -4.10 60.12 15.72
C SER A 101 -3.43 59.04 14.85
N ALA A 102 -3.23 59.43 13.58
CA ALA A 102 -2.06 59.25 12.71
C ALA A 102 -1.48 57.84 12.42
N VAL A 103 -1.05 57.69 11.16
CA VAL A 103 -0.50 56.50 10.47
C VAL A 103 0.90 56.05 11.00
N PRO A 104 1.49 54.90 10.56
CA PRO A 104 2.20 53.83 11.32
C PRO A 104 3.74 54.10 11.39
N PRO A 105 4.71 53.22 11.78
CA PRO A 105 4.78 51.73 11.84
C PRO A 105 5.55 51.15 13.06
N GLN A 106 5.92 49.86 12.99
CA GLN A 106 7.19 49.28 13.49
C GLN A 106 7.12 48.23 14.62
N ASP A 107 7.70 47.07 14.27
CA ASP A 107 8.21 45.94 15.08
C ASP A 107 8.24 46.09 16.60
N TYR A 108 7.53 45.18 17.28
CA TYR A 108 7.97 44.67 18.58
C TYR A 108 7.74 43.16 18.64
N SER A 109 8.84 42.45 18.41
CA SER A 109 9.25 41.25 19.15
C SER A 109 8.50 41.07 20.47
N SER A 110 7.95 39.88 20.74
CA SER A 110 8.17 39.21 22.02
C SER A 110 7.68 37.76 22.00
N ASP A 111 8.59 36.90 22.43
CA ASP A 111 8.51 35.46 22.62
C ASP A 111 7.36 35.02 23.53
N THR A 112 6.67 33.94 23.16
CA THR A 112 5.92 33.12 24.12
C THR A 112 6.47 31.70 24.15
N SER A 113 7.64 31.54 24.77
CA SER A 113 8.09 30.24 25.28
C SER A 113 7.60 30.09 26.72
N LEU A 114 6.80 29.06 27.02
CA LEU A 114 6.45 28.68 28.39
C LEU A 114 6.92 27.25 28.67
N LYS A 115 7.78 27.09 29.67
CA LYS A 115 8.23 25.80 30.22
C LYS A 115 8.13 25.84 31.75
N LEU A 116 8.03 24.64 32.33
CA LEU A 116 8.11 24.22 33.75
C LEU A 116 6.71 24.08 34.39
N GLY A 117 6.24 22.93 34.88
CA GLY A 117 6.90 21.73 35.40
C GLY A 117 6.93 21.76 36.93
N LEU A 118 6.16 20.90 37.61
CA LEU A 118 6.31 20.63 39.06
C LEU A 118 5.97 19.15 39.39
N PRO A 119 6.60 18.58 40.45
CA PRO A 119 6.75 17.14 40.65
C PRO A 119 5.58 16.47 41.40
N PHE A 120 5.50 15.14 41.27
CA PHE A 120 4.59 14.27 42.02
C PHE A 120 4.96 14.23 43.52
N PRO A 121 3.97 14.15 44.43
CA PRO A 121 4.17 13.65 45.79
C PRO A 121 3.79 12.16 45.92
N ASP A 122 4.47 11.47 46.84
CA ASP A 122 4.40 10.02 47.16
C ASP A 122 3.00 9.50 47.56
#